data_AF-A0A8T6U5X4-F1
#
_entry.id   AF-A0A8T6U5X4-F1
#
_cell.length_a   1.000
_cell.length_b   1.000
_cell.length_c   1.000
_cell.angle_alpha   90.00
_cell.angle_beta   90.00
_cell.angle_gamma   90.00
#
_symmetry.space_group_name_H-M   'P 1'
#
loop_
_entity.id
_entity.type
_entity.pdbx_description
1 polymer ?
#
loop_
_entity_poly.entity_id
_entity_poly.type
_entity_poly.pdbx_seq_one_letter_code
_entity_poly.pdbx_strand_id
1 'polypeptide(L)' 'TDPVKGLKQLKRVLKNDGRILMLEHVRSKNRILGFFMDILNPLIVRLTGANINRDTVENII' A
#
# COMPACT_ATOMS: atom_id res chain seq x y z
N THR A 1 -9.38 -7.08 3.81
CA THR A 1 -9.95 -5.82 4.34
C THR A 1 -10.20 -4.90 3.17
N ASP A 2 -11.30 -4.14 3.16
CA ASP A 2 -11.60 -3.15 2.11
C ASP A 2 -10.86 -1.83 2.42
N PRO A 3 -9.79 -1.48 1.66
CA PRO A 3 -9.00 -0.28 1.91
C PRO A 3 -9.80 1.01 1.70
N VAL A 4 -10.74 1.02 0.75
CA VAL A 4 -11.57 2.19 0.43
C VAL A 4 -12.47 2.55 1.62
N LYS A 5 -13.05 1.56 2.29
CA LYS A 5 -13.86 1.79 3.49
C LYS A 5 -13.02 2.42 4.62
N GLY A 6 -11.76 2.01 4.76
CA GLY A 6 -10.82 2.60 5.72
C GLY A 6 -10.53 4.07 5.43
N LEU A 7 -10.22 4.40 4.18
CA LEU A 7 -9.94 5.78 3.74
C LEU A 7 -11.14 6.72 3.96
N LYS A 8 -12.37 6.23 3.72
CA LYS A 8 -13.60 7.01 3.99
C LYS A 8 -13.75 7.37 5.47
N GLN A 9 -13.36 6.48 6.39
CA GLN A 9 -13.41 6.77 7.82
C GLN A 9 -12.33 7.79 8.24
N LEU A 10 -11.13 7.71 7.65
CA LEU A 10 -10.09 8.71 7.87
C LEU A 10 -10.54 10.10 7.41
N LYS A 11 -11.20 10.19 6.25
CA LYS A 11 -11.78 11.45 5.74
C LYS A 11 -12.83 12.04 6.68
N ARG A 12 -13.66 11.21 7.33
CA ARG A 12 -14.70 11.66 8.27
C ARG A 12 -14.12 12.41 9.49
N VAL A 13 -12.94 12.01 9.95
CA VAL A 13 -12.30 12.58 11.15
C VAL A 13 -11.28 13.69 10.83
N LEU A 14 -11.04 13.94 9.55
CA LEU A 14 -10.10 14.95 9.09
C LEU A 14 -10.69 16.36 9.30
N LYS A 15 -9.84 17.32 9.68
CA LYS A 15 -10.21 18.74 9.65
C LYS A 15 -10.52 19.16 8.20
N ASN A 16 -11.30 20.23 8.01
CA ASN A 16 -11.66 20.73 6.67
C ASN A 16 -10.44 20.97 5.77
N ASP A 17 -9.33 21.48 6.34
CA ASP A 17 -8.06 21.69 5.63
C ASP A 17 -6.97 20.66 6.01
N GLY A 18 -7.36 19.57 6.66
CA GLY A 18 -6.44 18.51 7.02
C GLY A 18 -5.94 17.76 5.79
N ARG A 19 -4.74 17.17 5.89
CA ARG A 19 -4.17 16.31 4.84
C ARG A 19 -3.89 14.93 5.40
N ILE A 20 -4.19 13.90 4.62
CA ILE A 20 -3.81 12.52 4.91
C ILE A 20 -2.50 12.24 4.19
N LEU A 21 -1.46 11.89 4.94
CA LEU A 21 -0.16 11.48 4.40
C LEU A 21 -0.01 9.98 4.64
N MET A 22 0.01 9.20 3.56
CA MET A 22 0.21 7.76 3.60
C MET A 22 1.64 7.43 3.20
N LEU A 23 2.42 6.93 4.15
CA LEU A 23 3.75 6.38 3.91
C LEU A 23 3.62 4.87 3.85
N GLU A 24 3.51 4.34 2.63
CA GLU A 24 3.42 2.90 2.39
C GLU A 24 4.57 2.43 1.51
N HIS A 25 5.09 1.24 1.81
CA HIS A 25 6.05 0.58 0.95
C HIS A 25 5.31 -0.03 -0.25
N VAL A 26 5.41 0.64 -1.39
CA VAL A 26 4.82 0.17 -2.65
C VAL A 26 5.86 -0.54 -3.51
N ARG A 27 5.39 -1.37 -4.46
CA ARG A 27 6.23 -2.01 -5.46
C ARG A 27 7.12 -0.98 -6.17
N SER A 28 8.39 -1.31 -6.35
CA SER A 28 9.32 -0.42 -7.06
C SER A 28 8.88 -0.16 -8.50
N LYS A 29 8.99 1.10 -8.95
CA LYS A 29 8.74 1.50 -10.34
C LYS A 29 9.80 0.98 -11.32
N ASN A 30 10.96 0.55 -10.83
CA ASN A 30 12.00 -0.06 -11.67
C ASN A 30 11.57 -1.49 -12.04
N ARG A 31 11.49 -1.79 -13.35
CA ARG A 31 11.00 -3.07 -13.88
C ARG A 31 11.79 -4.28 -13.36
N ILE A 32 13.10 -4.16 -13.21
CA ILE A 32 13.97 -5.26 -12.74
C ILE A 32 13.71 -5.50 -11.26
N LEU A 33 13.75 -4.45 -10.44
CA LEU A 33 13.55 -4.56 -9.00
C LEU A 33 12.12 -5.01 -8.66
N GLY A 34 11.11 -4.49 -9.38
CA GLY A 34 9.73 -4.91 -9.23
C GLY A 34 9.52 -6.41 -9.54
N PHE A 35 10.19 -6.94 -10.56
CA PHE A 35 10.16 -8.37 -10.87
C PHE A 35 10.75 -9.23 -9.75
N PHE A 36 11.88 -8.82 -9.16
CA PHE A 36 12.43 -9.52 -8.00
C PHE A 36 11.52 -9.44 -6.77
N MET A 37 10.88 -8.29 -6.54
CA MET A 37 9.88 -8.13 -5.48
C MET A 37 8.70 -9.09 -5.68
N ASP A 38 8.23 -9.27 -6.93
CA ASP A 38 7.14 -10.19 -7.26
C ASP A 38 7.52 -11.66 -6.98
N ILE A 39 8.74 -12.08 -7.34
CA ILE A 39 9.24 -13.44 -7.08
C ILE A 39 9.44 -13.70 -5.60
N LEU A 40 9.96 -12.72 -4.86
CA LEU A 40 10.25 -12.87 -3.44
C LEU A 40 9.00 -12.71 -2.55
N ASN A 41 7.94 -12.10 -3.07
CA ASN A 41 6.73 -11.82 -2.29
C ASN A 41 6.12 -13.06 -1.60
N PRO A 42 5.95 -14.24 -2.24
CA PRO A 42 5.40 -15.42 -1.57
C PRO A 42 6.23 -15.90 -0.37
N LEU A 43 7.56 -15.70 -0.42
CA LEU A 43 8.46 -16.03 0.68
C LEU A 43 8.34 -14.99 1.80
N ILE A 44 8.40 -13.70 1.45
CA ILE A 44 8.34 -12.62 2.43
C ILE A 44 6.99 -12.58 3.14
N VAL A 45 5.88 -12.78 2.43
CA VAL A 45 4.53 -12.86 3.04
C VAL A 45 4.43 -14.00 4.05
N ARG A 46 5.10 -15.13 3.81
CA ARG A 46 5.11 -16.26 4.76
C ARG A 46 5.95 -15.97 6.01
N LEU A 47 6.96 -15.11 5.91
CA LEU A 47 7.87 -14.78 7.01
C LEU A 47 7.40 -13.59 7.84
N THR A 48 6.87 -12.55 7.18
CA THR A 48 6.53 -11.27 7.82
C THR A 48 5.03 -10.96 7.80
N GLY A 49 4.25 -11.69 7.00
CA GLY A 49 2.85 -11.37 6.74
C GLY A 49 2.63 -10.18 5.80
N ALA A 50 3.69 -9.47 5.38
CA ALA A 50 3.60 -8.26 4.57
C ALA A 50 3.78 -8.57 3.07
N ASN A 51 2.88 -8.03 2.23
CA ASN A 51 3.02 -8.10 0.77
C ASN A 51 3.90 -6.93 0.29
N ILE A 52 5.11 -7.24 -0.15
CA ILE A 52 6.11 -6.25 -0.60
C ILE A 52 5.88 -5.75 -2.03
N ASN A 53 4.99 -6.40 -2.76
CA ASN A 53 4.69 -6.08 -4.16
C ASN A 53 3.28 -5.47 -4.34
N ARG A 54 2.59 -5.13 -3.26
CA ARG A 54 1.26 -4.53 -3.35
C ARG A 54 1.37 -3.13 -3.97
N ASP A 55 0.57 -2.88 -5.00
CA ASP A 55 0.36 -1.53 -5.52
C ASP A 55 -0.83 -0.92 -4.78
N THR A 56 -0.56 -0.10 -3.77
CA THR A 56 -1.61 0.56 -2.99
C THR A 56 -1.96 1.95 -3.50
N VAL A 57 -1.22 2.45 -4.48
CA VAL A 57 -1.51 3.75 -5.10
C VAL A 57 -2.87 3.73 -5.78
N GLU A 58 -3.28 2.59 -6.35
CA GLU A 58 -4.58 2.44 -7.03
C GLU A 58 -5.79 2.70 -6.12
N ASN A 59 -5.64 2.58 -4.80
CA ASN A 59 -6.75 2.74 -3.85
C ASN A 59 -6.84 4.15 -3.24
N ILE A 60 -5.92 5.06 -3.58
CA ILE A 60 -5.93 6.43 -3.09
C ILE A 60 -6.97 7.23 -3.90
N ILE A 61 -8.02 7.74 -3.22
CA ILE A 61 -9.11 8.56 -3.78
C ILE A 61 -8.85 10.05 -3.56
#